data_AF-U6H616-F1
#
_entry.id   AF-U6H616-F1
#
_cell.length_a   1.000
_cell.length_b   1.000
_cell.length_c   1.000
_cell.angle_alpha   90.00
_cell.angle_beta   90.00
_cell.angle_gamma   90.00
#
_symmetry.space_group_name_H-M   'P 1'
#
loop_
_entity.id
_entity.type
_entity.pdbx_description
1 polymer ?
#
loop_
_entity_poly.entity_id
_entity_poly.type
_entity_poly.pdbx_seq_one_letter_code
_entity_poly.pdbx_strand_id
1 'polypeptide(L)'
;MSAVQKREAHSLAYISLGTNFGGNLRLSIIESALSSIQNEVGSIDACSCLYESLPGFDVDPRPKDQHDLSLPLHLNAVVRVQTEIEDPEVVLEKLHSIEQQHGRDRSPSAVRLHRALDLDLLFFVDSELNNRQIHSDKLILPHPRLYQRNFVLFPLCDIQPTLKHPAIEKTIKELIQENLKRREEVLIQSTSSLSNNLSPLSDPYTIDGNLAVPRRCFAANDGQLWTIKGGSEFAVEDTLLWIQQVLNRYGLKEEKEAEDISLQECKERLLQLKHFLLQEPISPRLMGILNVTPDSFSDGLKFYDNVEAAVKQAQSLIQGGAAIIDVGGEATNPFVQEEVSVHTEIERVKPVIEALRKEIQKNILISVDTRRKPVAEAAIAAGADVINDVSGGEADPSLLVFAAEQRKYPLVIMHSRGTPKTMDSLAKYDDVVNEVAEFLTEKTNTLIKLGLPRWRLILDVGLGFAKKAEHSFELLRRLPELRSKLPSGLPILLGHSRKRFIGWAIEERQKKLQVQQKGEDCERKTTTKEEDMNSRDIAGLAVACWASSNINTCVDILRVHDVKKTDLACAVMEQLIKSNQQNTQSPVAVLKAMYPSLEG
;
A
#
# COMPACT_ATOMS: atom_id res chain seq x y z
N MET A 1 14.36 -12.45 -40.22
CA MET A 1 14.70 -13.72 -39.54
C MET A 1 16.04 -13.50 -38.87
N SER A 2 16.31 -13.70 -37.59
CA SER A 2 15.55 -14.25 -36.46
C SER A 2 16.23 -13.79 -35.17
N ALA A 3 15.47 -13.28 -34.22
CA ALA A 3 15.72 -13.44 -32.79
C ALA A 3 14.37 -13.26 -32.08
N VAL A 4 13.39 -14.09 -32.48
CA VAL A 4 12.28 -14.41 -31.59
C VAL A 4 12.96 -15.17 -30.46
N GLN A 5 13.20 -14.50 -29.34
CA GLN A 5 13.46 -15.17 -28.07
C GLN A 5 12.35 -16.20 -27.92
N LYS A 6 12.67 -17.48 -28.09
CA LYS A 6 11.83 -18.57 -27.61
C LYS A 6 11.61 -18.26 -26.14
N ARG A 7 10.39 -17.88 -25.75
CA ARG A 7 9.98 -18.00 -24.35
C ARG A 7 10.19 -19.47 -24.01
N GLU A 8 11.09 -19.77 -23.09
CA GLU A 8 11.08 -21.07 -22.44
C GLU A 8 9.70 -21.19 -21.79
N ALA A 9 8.95 -22.20 -22.23
CA ALA A 9 7.58 -22.40 -21.78
C ALA A 9 7.67 -23.02 -20.38
N HIS A 10 7.54 -22.20 -19.34
CA HIS A 10 7.50 -22.65 -17.96
C HIS A 10 6.07 -22.89 -17.50
N SER A 11 5.90 -23.88 -16.64
CA SER A 11 4.65 -24.10 -15.91
C SER A 11 4.44 -22.98 -14.87
N LEU A 12 3.18 -22.70 -14.55
CA LEU A 12 2.78 -21.67 -13.59
C LEU A 12 2.06 -22.30 -12.40
N ALA A 13 2.61 -22.11 -11.21
CA ALA A 13 1.96 -22.47 -9.95
C ALA A 13 1.38 -21.21 -9.29
N TYR A 14 0.13 -21.29 -8.85
CA TYR A 14 -0.52 -20.24 -8.06
C TYR A 14 -0.61 -20.72 -6.61
N ILE A 15 0.07 -20.03 -5.69
CA ILE A 15 0.24 -20.49 -4.31
C ILE A 15 -0.29 -19.43 -3.36
N SER A 16 -1.20 -19.80 -2.45
CA SER A 16 -1.56 -18.92 -1.33
C SER A 16 -0.65 -19.16 -0.14
N LEU A 17 -0.36 -18.08 0.59
CA LEU A 17 0.37 -18.07 1.85
C LEU A 17 -0.52 -17.51 2.95
N GLY A 18 -0.54 -18.14 4.11
CA GLY A 18 -1.30 -17.69 5.28
C GLY A 18 -0.56 -17.92 6.60
N THR A 19 -0.64 -16.98 7.54
CA THR A 19 -0.15 -17.17 8.92
C THR A 19 -0.91 -16.32 9.94
N ASN A 20 -1.24 -16.89 11.11
CA ASN A 20 -1.80 -16.15 12.25
C ASN A 20 -0.97 -16.34 13.52
N PHE A 21 0.21 -16.95 13.39
CA PHE A 21 1.10 -17.22 14.49
C PHE A 21 2.28 -16.24 14.50
N GLY A 22 2.81 -15.92 15.68
CA GLY A 22 4.01 -15.09 15.81
C GLY A 22 3.79 -13.57 16.01
N GLY A 23 2.54 -13.09 16.11
CA GLY A 23 2.26 -11.68 16.43
C GLY A 23 2.86 -10.70 15.41
N ASN A 24 3.85 -9.91 15.83
CA ASN A 24 4.60 -8.99 14.97
C ASN A 24 5.53 -9.70 13.97
N LEU A 25 5.79 -11.00 14.15
CA LEU A 25 6.65 -11.81 13.27
C LEU A 25 5.92 -12.38 12.05
N ARG A 26 4.58 -12.25 11.97
CA ARG A 26 3.76 -12.78 10.85
C ARG A 26 4.32 -12.36 9.48
N LEU A 27 4.73 -11.11 9.35
CA LEU A 27 5.32 -10.59 8.12
C LEU A 27 6.65 -11.29 7.77
N SER A 28 7.56 -11.39 8.73
CA SER A 28 8.85 -12.08 8.53
C SER A 28 8.68 -13.54 8.10
N ILE A 29 7.63 -14.21 8.60
CA ILE A 29 7.29 -15.57 8.20
C ILE A 29 6.85 -15.61 6.73
N ILE A 30 5.97 -14.69 6.31
CA ILE A 30 5.56 -14.56 4.91
C ILE A 30 6.77 -14.29 4.00
N GLU A 31 7.65 -13.35 4.35
CA GLU A 31 8.82 -13.01 3.54
C GLU A 31 9.86 -14.14 3.48
N SER A 32 10.04 -14.87 4.57
CA SER A 32 10.86 -16.09 4.60
C SER A 32 10.28 -17.19 3.71
N ALA A 33 8.96 -17.37 3.72
CA ALA A 33 8.27 -18.31 2.86
C ALA A 33 8.41 -17.93 1.37
N LEU A 34 8.31 -16.63 1.02
CA LEU A 34 8.56 -16.16 -0.35
C LEU A 34 9.98 -16.51 -0.82
N SER A 35 10.99 -16.30 0.03
CA SER A 35 12.37 -16.68 -0.29
C SER A 35 12.52 -18.19 -0.48
N SER A 36 11.86 -18.99 0.36
CA SER A 36 11.92 -20.45 0.28
C SER A 36 11.22 -20.98 -0.97
N ILE A 37 10.03 -20.45 -1.32
CA ILE A 37 9.33 -20.76 -2.56
C ILE A 37 10.19 -20.40 -3.77
N GLN A 38 10.86 -19.23 -3.74
CA GLN A 38 11.69 -18.83 -4.86
C GLN A 38 12.90 -19.75 -5.09
N ASN A 39 13.47 -20.28 -4.01
CA ASN A 39 14.63 -21.18 -4.06
C ASN A 39 14.24 -22.62 -4.40
N GLU A 40 13.11 -23.11 -3.89
CA GLU A 40 12.72 -24.52 -3.97
C GLU A 40 11.71 -24.83 -5.07
N VAL A 41 10.93 -23.85 -5.54
CA VAL A 41 9.84 -24.04 -6.51
C VAL A 41 10.10 -23.32 -7.83
N GLY A 42 10.50 -22.05 -7.81
CA GLY A 42 10.77 -21.29 -9.04
C GLY A 42 10.65 -19.78 -8.89
N SER A 43 10.79 -19.02 -9.98
CA SER A 43 10.80 -17.55 -9.92
C SER A 43 9.39 -16.98 -9.68
N ILE A 44 9.27 -16.06 -8.72
CA ILE A 44 8.01 -15.35 -8.45
C ILE A 44 7.86 -14.21 -9.44
N ASP A 45 6.83 -14.23 -10.27
CA ASP A 45 6.58 -13.20 -11.29
C ASP A 45 5.33 -12.35 -11.02
N ALA A 46 4.53 -12.72 -10.00
CA ALA A 46 3.45 -11.92 -9.47
C ALA A 46 3.25 -12.18 -7.96
N CYS A 47 2.89 -11.12 -7.22
CA CYS A 47 2.54 -11.17 -5.80
C CYS A 47 1.36 -10.22 -5.55
N SER A 48 0.38 -10.66 -4.77
CA SER A 48 -0.75 -9.83 -4.32
C SER A 48 -0.29 -8.79 -3.28
N CYS A 49 -1.19 -7.89 -2.87
CA CYS A 49 -0.99 -7.19 -1.60
C CYS A 49 -1.24 -8.14 -0.40
N LEU A 50 -0.96 -7.67 0.82
CA LEU A 50 -1.32 -8.41 2.03
C LEU A 50 -2.80 -8.24 2.32
N TYR A 51 -3.45 -9.32 2.73
CA TYR A 51 -4.81 -9.31 3.22
C TYR A 51 -4.84 -9.78 4.66
N GLU A 52 -5.72 -9.21 5.47
CA GLU A 52 -6.06 -9.81 6.75
C GLU A 52 -7.47 -10.40 6.73
N SER A 53 -7.60 -11.55 7.36
CA SER A 53 -8.88 -12.23 7.56
C SER A 53 -9.00 -12.74 8.98
N LEU A 54 -10.24 -12.94 9.44
CA LEU A 54 -10.47 -13.71 10.64
C LEU A 54 -9.93 -15.14 10.45
N PRO A 55 -9.42 -15.79 11.51
CA PRO A 55 -9.06 -17.19 11.48
C PRO A 55 -10.21 -18.03 10.91
N GLY A 56 -9.87 -19.06 10.13
CA GLY A 56 -10.81 -19.91 9.41
C GLY A 56 -11.88 -20.56 10.31
N PHE A 57 -12.97 -19.83 10.53
CA PHE A 57 -14.22 -20.33 11.08
C PHE A 57 -15.03 -21.14 10.06
N ASP A 58 -14.51 -21.30 8.83
CA ASP A 58 -14.99 -22.24 7.81
C ASP A 58 -14.59 -23.70 8.12
N VAL A 59 -13.67 -23.91 9.07
CA VAL A 59 -13.24 -25.24 9.54
C VAL A 59 -13.42 -25.43 11.05
N ASP A 60 -13.96 -24.44 11.74
CA ASP A 60 -14.32 -24.55 13.15
C ASP A 60 -15.74 -25.13 13.25
N PRO A 61 -15.90 -26.38 13.74
CA PRO A 61 -17.22 -27.00 13.85
C PRO A 61 -18.06 -26.41 15.00
N ARG A 62 -17.48 -25.52 15.82
CA ARG A 62 -18.17 -24.89 16.94
C ARG A 62 -19.22 -23.87 16.44
N PRO A 63 -20.32 -23.69 17.18
CA PRO A 63 -21.25 -22.59 16.96
C PRO A 63 -20.55 -21.22 16.95
N LYS A 64 -21.07 -20.25 16.16
CA LYS A 64 -20.45 -18.91 15.99
C LYS A 64 -20.21 -18.17 17.32
N ASP A 65 -21.10 -18.36 18.30
CA ASP A 65 -21.03 -17.81 19.65
C ASP A 65 -19.92 -18.44 20.52
N GLN A 66 -19.32 -19.54 20.06
CA GLN A 66 -18.23 -20.26 20.72
C GLN A 66 -16.88 -20.12 19.99
N HIS A 67 -16.83 -19.29 18.94
CA HIS A 67 -15.61 -18.96 18.24
C HIS A 67 -14.67 -18.12 19.12
N ASP A 68 -13.41 -18.52 19.18
CA ASP A 68 -12.38 -17.76 19.91
C ASP A 68 -11.92 -16.56 19.07
N LEU A 69 -12.54 -15.41 19.32
CA LEU A 69 -12.20 -14.15 18.67
C LEU A 69 -10.93 -13.49 19.25
N SER A 70 -10.28 -14.08 20.26
CA SER A 70 -9.00 -13.61 20.78
C SER A 70 -7.81 -14.02 19.90
N LEU A 71 -8.04 -14.93 18.95
CA LEU A 71 -7.03 -15.38 18.00
C LEU A 71 -6.56 -14.25 17.08
N PRO A 72 -5.24 -14.11 16.82
CA PRO A 72 -4.74 -13.13 15.87
C PRO A 72 -5.32 -13.34 14.46
N LEU A 73 -5.49 -12.25 13.71
CA LEU A 73 -5.90 -12.31 12.30
C LEU A 73 -4.89 -13.11 11.46
N HIS A 74 -5.39 -13.83 10.45
CA HIS A 74 -4.56 -14.41 9.41
C HIS A 74 -4.05 -13.30 8.49
N LEU A 75 -2.74 -13.26 8.28
CA LEU A 75 -2.10 -12.50 7.22
C LEU A 75 -1.98 -13.40 5.99
N ASN A 76 -2.55 -12.97 4.87
CA ASN A 76 -2.67 -13.77 3.64
C ASN A 76 -2.05 -13.05 2.44
N ALA A 77 -1.51 -13.82 1.51
CA ALA A 77 -1.07 -13.37 0.19
C ALA A 77 -1.20 -14.50 -0.84
N VAL A 78 -1.16 -14.15 -2.13
CA VAL A 78 -1.06 -15.12 -3.23
C VAL A 78 0.09 -14.72 -4.15
N VAL A 79 0.87 -15.70 -4.57
CA VAL A 79 1.93 -15.54 -5.57
C VAL A 79 1.71 -16.41 -6.79
N ARG A 80 2.22 -15.95 -7.93
CA ARG A 80 2.41 -16.77 -9.12
C ARG A 80 3.89 -17.07 -9.28
N VAL A 81 4.20 -18.34 -9.50
CA VAL A 81 5.54 -18.87 -9.63
C VAL A 81 5.70 -19.50 -11.01
N GLN A 82 6.71 -19.07 -11.75
CA GLN A 82 7.18 -19.75 -12.94
C GLN A 82 8.14 -20.86 -12.52
N THR A 83 7.83 -22.10 -12.89
CA THR A 83 8.56 -23.28 -12.43
C THR A 83 8.89 -24.22 -13.59
N GLU A 84 10.05 -24.88 -13.48
CA GLU A 84 10.46 -25.99 -14.34
C GLU A 84 9.88 -27.34 -13.85
N ILE A 85 9.25 -27.36 -12.68
CA ILE A 85 8.60 -28.55 -12.13
C ILE A 85 7.30 -28.78 -12.90
N GLU A 86 7.27 -29.83 -13.72
CA GLU A 86 6.09 -30.19 -14.54
C GLU A 86 5.02 -30.97 -13.77
N ASP A 87 5.41 -31.64 -12.68
CA ASP A 87 4.48 -32.40 -11.84
C ASP A 87 4.03 -31.57 -10.63
N PRO A 88 2.75 -31.16 -10.55
CA PRO A 88 2.23 -30.39 -9.42
C PRO A 88 2.23 -31.16 -8.09
N GLU A 89 2.28 -32.50 -8.08
CA GLU A 89 2.47 -33.25 -6.82
C GLU A 89 3.86 -32.96 -6.22
N VAL A 90 4.88 -32.82 -7.06
CA VAL A 90 6.23 -32.43 -6.62
C VAL A 90 6.25 -31.00 -6.08
N VAL A 91 5.49 -30.08 -6.70
CA VAL A 91 5.32 -28.72 -6.16
C VAL A 91 4.69 -28.79 -4.76
N LEU A 92 3.61 -29.57 -4.58
CA LEU A 92 2.96 -29.74 -3.28
C LEU A 92 3.92 -30.32 -2.22
N GLU A 93 4.75 -31.31 -2.57
CA GLU A 93 5.77 -31.86 -1.68
C GLU A 93 6.78 -30.80 -1.23
N LYS A 94 7.22 -29.92 -2.14
CA LYS A 94 8.09 -28.78 -1.79
C LYS A 94 7.40 -27.80 -0.85
N LEU A 95 6.13 -27.47 -1.09
CA LEU A 95 5.36 -26.60 -0.19
C LEU A 95 5.25 -27.21 1.22
N HIS A 96 5.00 -28.51 1.34
CA HIS A 96 4.98 -29.20 2.63
C HIS A 96 6.34 -29.17 3.34
N SER A 97 7.44 -29.34 2.60
CA SER A 97 8.81 -29.19 3.13
C SER A 97 9.03 -27.78 3.70
N ILE A 98 8.66 -26.75 2.94
CA ILE A 98 8.79 -25.34 3.38
C ILE A 98 7.99 -25.08 4.65
N GLU A 99 6.74 -25.54 4.72
CA GLU A 99 5.92 -25.38 5.93
C GLU A 99 6.55 -26.07 7.16
N GLN A 100 7.11 -27.27 6.98
CA GLN A 100 7.79 -28.00 8.05
C GLN A 100 9.01 -27.23 8.55
N GLN A 101 9.81 -26.64 7.64
CA GLN A 101 10.95 -25.78 8.00
C GLN A 101 10.52 -24.54 8.79
N HIS A 102 9.30 -24.03 8.56
CA HIS A 102 8.70 -22.90 9.27
C HIS A 102 7.92 -23.33 10.54
N GLY A 103 8.05 -24.58 10.97
CA GLY A 103 7.51 -25.07 12.25
C GLY A 103 6.05 -25.51 12.21
N ARG A 104 5.48 -25.78 11.03
CA ARG A 104 4.14 -26.35 10.94
C ARG A 104 4.15 -27.82 11.35
N ASP A 105 3.34 -28.14 12.37
CA ASP A 105 3.01 -29.53 12.71
C ASP A 105 1.75 -29.98 11.95
N ARG A 106 1.89 -31.07 11.17
CA ARG A 106 0.78 -31.70 10.43
C ARG A 106 0.24 -32.95 11.14
N SER A 107 0.65 -33.22 12.38
CA SER A 107 0.14 -34.33 13.18
C SER A 107 -1.36 -34.18 13.46
N PRO A 108 -2.12 -35.29 13.62
CA PRO A 108 -3.54 -35.24 13.97
C PRO A 108 -3.84 -34.52 15.30
N SER A 109 -2.83 -34.39 16.17
CA SER A 109 -2.88 -33.68 17.45
C SER A 109 -2.68 -32.16 17.35
N ALA A 110 -2.28 -31.64 16.19
CA ALA A 110 -2.02 -30.22 16.02
C ALA A 110 -3.31 -29.37 16.03
N VAL A 111 -3.29 -28.28 16.80
CA VAL A 111 -4.42 -27.34 16.89
C VAL A 111 -4.54 -26.57 15.57
N ARG A 112 -5.57 -26.90 14.77
CA ARG A 112 -5.80 -26.34 13.42
C ARG A 112 -5.97 -24.81 13.36
N LEU A 113 -6.23 -24.17 14.49
CA LEU A 113 -6.49 -22.74 14.65
C LEU A 113 -5.20 -21.90 14.74
N HIS A 114 -4.04 -22.50 15.10
CA HIS A 114 -2.74 -21.82 15.10
C HIS A 114 -1.89 -22.35 13.94
N ARG A 115 -1.68 -21.53 12.91
CA ARG A 115 -0.87 -21.91 11.74
C ARG A 115 0.38 -21.05 11.68
N ALA A 116 1.53 -21.70 11.89
CA ALA A 116 2.85 -21.10 11.71
C ALA A 116 2.99 -20.55 10.29
N LEU A 117 2.72 -21.39 9.28
CA LEU A 117 2.64 -21.06 7.87
C LEU A 117 1.67 -22.04 7.19
N ASP A 118 0.86 -21.57 6.25
CA ASP A 118 -0.05 -22.36 5.42
C ASP A 118 0.22 -22.05 3.95
N LEU A 119 0.62 -23.07 3.18
CA LEU A 119 0.89 -22.98 1.76
C LEU A 119 -0.05 -23.91 1.00
N ASP A 120 -0.99 -23.35 0.25
CA ASP A 120 -1.91 -24.12 -0.60
C ASP A 120 -1.57 -23.89 -2.09
N LEU A 121 -1.42 -24.97 -2.85
CA LEU A 121 -1.38 -24.92 -4.31
C LEU A 121 -2.81 -24.76 -4.85
N LEU A 122 -3.10 -23.59 -5.43
CA LEU A 122 -4.44 -23.21 -5.86
C LEU A 122 -4.76 -23.69 -7.27
N PHE A 123 -3.82 -23.45 -8.18
CA PHE A 123 -3.90 -23.78 -9.60
C PHE A 123 -2.52 -24.16 -10.11
N PHE A 124 -2.49 -24.97 -11.16
CA PHE A 124 -1.28 -25.28 -11.91
C PHE A 124 -1.59 -25.23 -13.40
N VAL A 125 -0.90 -24.36 -14.12
CA VAL A 125 -0.99 -24.22 -15.57
C VAL A 125 0.28 -24.81 -16.15
N ASP A 126 0.16 -25.83 -16.99
CA ASP A 126 1.35 -26.47 -17.58
C ASP A 126 2.04 -25.59 -18.63
N SER A 127 3.21 -26.03 -19.11
CA SER A 127 3.98 -25.34 -20.13
C SER A 127 3.25 -25.20 -21.47
N GLU A 128 2.18 -25.97 -21.71
CA GLU A 128 1.27 -25.85 -22.85
C GLU A 128 0.10 -24.88 -22.60
N LEU A 129 0.10 -24.17 -21.46
CA LEU A 129 -0.93 -23.25 -21.00
C LEU A 129 -2.27 -23.92 -20.65
N ASN A 130 -2.28 -25.22 -20.40
CA ASN A 130 -3.47 -25.91 -19.93
C ASN A 130 -3.58 -25.80 -18.41
N ASN A 131 -4.71 -25.29 -17.92
CA ASN A 131 -5.02 -25.29 -16.49
C ASN A 131 -5.41 -26.70 -16.04
N ARG A 132 -4.54 -27.37 -15.28
CA ARG A 132 -4.66 -28.79 -14.94
C ARG A 132 -5.79 -29.03 -13.94
N GLN A 133 -6.62 -30.02 -14.24
CA GLN A 133 -7.57 -30.60 -13.29
C GLN A 133 -7.00 -31.91 -12.78
N ILE A 134 -6.84 -32.01 -11.46
CA ILE A 134 -6.26 -33.19 -10.81
C ILE A 134 -7.19 -33.62 -9.70
N HIS A 135 -7.46 -34.93 -9.66
CA HIS A 135 -8.20 -35.57 -8.59
C HIS A 135 -7.45 -36.85 -8.23
N SER A 136 -6.49 -36.75 -7.31
CA SER A 136 -5.77 -37.88 -6.72
C SER A 136 -5.97 -37.91 -5.21
N ASP A 137 -5.59 -39.02 -4.57
CA ASP A 137 -5.61 -39.13 -3.10
C ASP A 137 -4.65 -38.12 -2.42
N LYS A 138 -3.67 -37.61 -3.18
CA LYS A 138 -2.63 -36.69 -2.69
C LYS A 138 -2.93 -35.24 -2.99
N LEU A 139 -3.53 -34.94 -4.15
CA LEU A 139 -3.71 -33.59 -4.65
C LEU A 139 -5.04 -33.44 -5.39
N ILE A 140 -5.75 -32.36 -5.09
CA ILE A 140 -6.93 -31.92 -5.85
C ILE A 140 -6.66 -30.52 -6.39
N LEU A 141 -6.70 -30.37 -7.72
CA LEU A 141 -6.56 -29.09 -8.41
C LEU A 141 -7.74 -28.82 -9.36
N PRO A 142 -8.25 -27.58 -9.42
CA PRO A 142 -7.93 -26.46 -8.52
C PRO A 142 -8.28 -26.76 -7.06
N HIS A 143 -7.68 -26.02 -6.12
CA HIS A 143 -7.90 -26.28 -4.69
C HIS A 143 -9.41 -26.33 -4.36
N PRO A 144 -9.90 -27.40 -3.71
CA PRO A 144 -11.33 -27.76 -3.71
C PRO A 144 -12.24 -26.74 -3.03
N ARG A 145 -11.70 -25.91 -2.12
CA ARG A 145 -12.46 -24.87 -1.41
C ARG A 145 -12.14 -23.45 -1.87
N LEU A 146 -11.36 -23.30 -2.94
CA LEU A 146 -10.94 -21.99 -3.44
C LEU A 146 -12.13 -21.07 -3.71
N TYR A 147 -13.16 -21.58 -4.41
CA TYR A 147 -14.33 -20.80 -4.79
C TYR A 147 -15.16 -20.31 -3.59
N GLN A 148 -14.96 -20.87 -2.40
CA GLN A 148 -15.65 -20.47 -1.18
C GLN A 148 -14.87 -19.43 -0.38
N ARG A 149 -13.60 -19.15 -0.71
CA ARG A 149 -12.66 -18.45 0.17
C ARG A 149 -12.22 -17.11 -0.40
N ASN A 150 -12.86 -16.05 0.05
CA ASN A 150 -12.55 -14.69 -0.38
C ASN A 150 -11.14 -14.24 0.05
N PHE A 151 -10.62 -14.71 1.18
CA PHE A 151 -9.23 -14.45 1.60
C PHE A 151 -8.18 -15.10 0.70
N VAL A 152 -8.59 -16.00 -0.20
CA VAL A 152 -7.77 -16.55 -1.29
C VAL A 152 -8.11 -15.88 -2.63
N LEU A 153 -9.40 -15.76 -2.95
CA LEU A 153 -9.87 -15.23 -4.23
C LEU A 153 -9.47 -13.76 -4.44
N PHE A 154 -9.59 -12.91 -3.43
CA PHE A 154 -9.22 -11.50 -3.54
C PHE A 154 -7.72 -11.31 -3.86
N PRO A 155 -6.77 -11.88 -3.09
CA PRO A 155 -5.36 -11.82 -3.47
C PRO A 155 -5.03 -12.53 -4.79
N LEU A 156 -5.79 -13.56 -5.19
CA LEU A 156 -5.62 -14.16 -6.52
C LEU A 156 -6.11 -13.22 -7.65
N CYS A 157 -7.22 -12.51 -7.45
CA CYS A 157 -7.75 -11.51 -8.39
C CYS A 157 -6.79 -10.33 -8.58
N ASP A 158 -6.07 -9.97 -7.53
CA ASP A 158 -4.99 -8.97 -7.52
C ASP A 158 -3.86 -9.28 -8.53
N ILE A 159 -3.64 -10.55 -8.87
CA ILE A 159 -2.55 -10.99 -9.75
C ILE A 159 -3.03 -11.56 -11.08
N GLN A 160 -4.19 -12.22 -11.11
CA GLN A 160 -4.75 -12.82 -12.32
C GLN A 160 -6.29 -12.91 -12.25
N PRO A 161 -7.01 -11.80 -12.52
CA PRO A 161 -8.47 -11.76 -12.41
C PRO A 161 -9.18 -12.61 -13.47
N THR A 162 -8.56 -12.79 -14.64
CA THR A 162 -9.13 -13.51 -15.79
C THR A 162 -8.82 -15.01 -15.79
N LEU A 163 -8.09 -15.52 -14.79
CA LEU A 163 -7.84 -16.97 -14.67
C LEU A 163 -9.17 -17.71 -14.54
N LYS A 164 -9.42 -18.66 -15.42
CA LYS A 164 -10.66 -19.45 -15.40
C LYS A 164 -10.48 -20.69 -14.54
N HIS A 165 -11.46 -20.95 -13.70
CA HIS A 165 -11.59 -22.23 -13.01
C HIS A 165 -12.05 -23.29 -14.02
N PRO A 166 -11.26 -24.34 -14.31
CA PRO A 166 -11.51 -25.26 -15.41
C PRO A 166 -12.78 -26.10 -15.23
N ALA A 167 -13.19 -26.41 -13.98
CA ALA A 167 -14.44 -27.15 -13.72
C ALA A 167 -15.71 -26.26 -13.64
N ILE A 168 -15.58 -25.01 -13.18
CA ILE A 168 -16.73 -24.09 -12.96
C ILE A 168 -16.94 -23.19 -14.18
N GLU A 169 -15.93 -23.10 -15.05
CA GLU A 169 -15.85 -22.25 -16.25
C GLU A 169 -15.99 -20.74 -15.98
N LYS A 170 -15.86 -20.33 -14.72
CA LYS A 170 -15.87 -18.94 -14.28
C LYS A 170 -14.47 -18.43 -14.00
N THR A 171 -14.24 -17.18 -14.32
CA THR A 171 -13.05 -16.43 -13.95
C THR A 171 -13.00 -16.19 -12.44
N ILE A 172 -11.81 -15.98 -11.87
CA ILE A 172 -11.65 -15.58 -10.45
C ILE A 172 -12.51 -14.36 -10.12
N LYS A 173 -12.54 -13.42 -11.07
CA LYS A 173 -13.41 -12.24 -11.07
C LYS A 173 -14.89 -12.58 -10.87
N GLU A 174 -15.45 -13.45 -11.69
CA GLU A 174 -16.86 -13.88 -11.60
C GLU A 174 -17.12 -14.65 -10.30
N LEU A 175 -16.18 -15.48 -9.84
CA LEU A 175 -16.30 -16.20 -8.56
C LEU A 175 -16.41 -15.24 -7.36
N ILE A 176 -15.65 -14.15 -7.36
CA ILE A 176 -15.75 -13.11 -6.32
C ILE A 176 -17.14 -12.47 -6.34
N GLN A 177 -17.65 -12.10 -7.52
CA GLN A 177 -18.97 -11.47 -7.65
C GLN A 177 -20.08 -12.39 -7.12
N GLU A 178 -20.00 -13.69 -7.41
CA GLU A 178 -20.95 -14.66 -6.90
C GLU A 178 -20.88 -14.81 -5.39
N ASN A 179 -19.68 -14.84 -4.80
CA ASN A 179 -19.54 -14.90 -3.36
C ASN A 179 -20.08 -13.65 -2.67
N LEU A 180 -19.82 -12.46 -3.23
CA LEU A 180 -20.35 -11.21 -2.70
C LEU A 180 -21.88 -11.19 -2.76
N LYS A 181 -22.47 -11.62 -3.89
CA LYS A 181 -23.93 -11.69 -4.05
C LYS A 181 -24.57 -12.70 -3.08
N ARG A 182 -24.02 -13.92 -2.97
CA ARG A 182 -24.51 -14.93 -2.01
C ARG A 182 -24.47 -14.40 -0.57
N ARG A 183 -23.42 -13.66 -0.23
CA ARG A 183 -23.27 -13.05 1.09
C ARG A 183 -24.31 -11.97 1.36
N GLU A 184 -24.56 -11.11 0.38
CA GLU A 184 -25.63 -10.10 0.43
C GLU A 184 -27.01 -10.75 0.63
N GLU A 185 -27.32 -11.81 -0.13
CA GLU A 185 -28.57 -12.57 0.00
C GLU A 185 -28.73 -13.18 1.40
N VAL A 186 -27.69 -13.81 1.94
CA VAL A 186 -27.70 -14.36 3.31
C VAL A 186 -27.87 -13.26 4.36
N LEU A 187 -27.22 -12.11 4.18
CA LEU A 187 -27.38 -10.96 5.06
C LEU A 187 -28.83 -10.46 5.04
N ILE A 188 -29.41 -10.23 3.86
CA ILE A 188 -30.80 -9.80 3.72
C ILE A 188 -31.75 -10.79 4.41
N GLN A 189 -31.57 -12.10 4.18
CA GLN A 189 -32.35 -13.16 4.81
C GLN A 189 -32.23 -13.19 6.34
N SER A 190 -31.03 -12.96 6.88
CA SER A 190 -30.80 -12.93 8.33
C SER A 190 -31.48 -11.75 9.03
N THR A 191 -31.81 -10.68 8.29
CA THR A 191 -32.54 -9.52 8.81
C THR A 191 -34.03 -9.52 8.53
N SER A 192 -34.48 -10.33 7.56
CA SER A 192 -35.89 -10.49 7.23
C SER A 192 -36.58 -11.61 8.00
N SER A 193 -35.93 -12.20 9.01
CA SER A 193 -36.50 -13.19 9.92
C SER A 193 -37.52 -12.59 10.90
N LEU A 194 -38.66 -12.18 10.33
CA LEU A 194 -40.00 -12.33 10.88
C LEU A 194 -40.77 -13.47 10.18
N SER A 195 -40.17 -14.21 9.25
CA SER A 195 -40.80 -15.38 8.62
C SER A 195 -39.98 -16.66 8.83
N ASN A 196 -40.44 -17.45 9.81
CA ASN A 196 -40.07 -18.85 9.99
C ASN A 196 -40.53 -19.67 8.77
N ASN A 197 -39.57 -20.36 8.14
CA ASN A 197 -39.66 -21.59 7.35
C ASN A 197 -38.95 -21.46 6.01
N LEU A 198 -37.65 -21.77 5.98
CA LEU A 198 -36.95 -22.23 4.77
C LEU A 198 -35.75 -23.08 5.18
N SER A 199 -35.51 -24.13 4.39
CA SER A 199 -34.51 -25.17 4.62
C SER A 199 -33.10 -24.59 4.75
N PRO A 200 -32.25 -25.14 5.63
CA PRO A 200 -30.87 -24.67 5.78
C PRO A 200 -30.11 -24.88 4.46
N LEU A 201 -29.49 -23.82 3.94
CA LEU A 201 -28.45 -23.94 2.91
C LEU A 201 -27.42 -24.97 3.42
N SER A 202 -27.17 -26.00 2.62
CA SER A 202 -26.49 -27.24 3.04
C SER A 202 -24.98 -27.13 3.26
N ASP A 203 -24.42 -25.92 3.29
CA ASP A 203 -23.01 -25.69 3.61
C ASP A 203 -22.90 -24.50 4.58
N PRO A 204 -22.13 -24.62 5.68
CA PRO A 204 -21.94 -23.54 6.65
C PRO A 204 -21.03 -22.47 6.06
N TYR A 205 -21.57 -21.64 5.15
CA TYR A 205 -20.92 -20.42 4.71
C TYR A 205 -20.94 -19.43 5.88
N THR A 206 -19.87 -19.39 6.67
CA THR A 206 -19.77 -18.39 7.73
C THR A 206 -19.53 -17.03 7.10
N ILE A 207 -20.51 -16.13 7.25
CA ILE A 207 -20.46 -14.71 6.87
C ILE A 207 -19.16 -14.03 7.35
N ASP A 208 -18.47 -14.57 8.36
CA ASP A 208 -17.41 -13.84 9.07
C ASP A 208 -15.99 -14.30 8.69
N GLY A 209 -15.78 -15.60 8.42
CA GLY A 209 -14.47 -16.17 8.02
C GLY A 209 -14.03 -15.84 6.58
N ASN A 210 -14.88 -15.17 5.81
CA ASN A 210 -14.67 -14.80 4.41
C ASN A 210 -14.43 -13.31 4.19
N LEU A 211 -14.21 -12.53 5.25
CA LEU A 211 -13.79 -11.15 5.09
C LEU A 211 -12.28 -11.10 4.83
N ALA A 212 -11.88 -10.69 3.63
CA ALA A 212 -10.49 -10.37 3.31
C ALA A 212 -10.36 -8.85 3.22
N VAL A 213 -9.67 -8.26 4.18
CA VAL A 213 -9.42 -6.82 4.19
C VAL A 213 -8.06 -6.57 3.53
N PRO A 214 -7.99 -5.95 2.34
CA PRO A 214 -6.70 -5.58 1.75
C PRO A 214 -6.00 -4.59 2.68
N ARG A 215 -4.73 -4.83 2.99
CA ARG A 215 -3.90 -3.88 3.73
C ARG A 215 -3.21 -2.96 2.73
N ARG A 216 -3.58 -1.67 2.76
CA ARG A 216 -2.66 -0.61 2.37
C ARG A 216 -1.56 -0.53 3.40
N CYS A 217 -0.39 -1.00 3.03
CA CYS A 217 0.71 -1.03 3.97
C CYS A 217 2.03 -0.91 3.26
N PHE A 218 3.01 -0.43 4.02
CA PHE A 218 4.38 -0.81 3.74
C PHE A 218 5.01 -1.40 5.00
N ALA A 219 5.83 -2.41 4.81
CA ALA A 219 6.65 -3.02 5.82
C ALA A 219 7.88 -2.16 6.04
N ALA A 220 7.86 -1.33 7.06
CA ALA A 220 8.98 -0.47 7.43
C ALA A 220 10.25 -1.28 7.78
N ASN A 221 10.04 -2.46 8.37
CA ASN A 221 11.04 -3.48 8.66
C ASN A 221 10.31 -4.82 8.90
N ASP A 222 11.08 -5.87 9.19
CA ASP A 222 10.58 -7.24 9.32
C ASP A 222 9.58 -7.44 10.49
N GLY A 223 9.52 -6.49 11.43
CA GLY A 223 8.62 -6.53 12.60
C GLY A 223 7.58 -5.42 12.64
N GLN A 224 7.53 -4.53 11.65
CA GLN A 224 6.62 -3.39 11.61
C GLN A 224 5.94 -3.28 10.25
N LEU A 225 4.68 -3.68 10.23
CA LEU A 225 3.77 -3.38 9.14
C LEU A 225 3.10 -2.04 9.42
N TRP A 226 3.46 -0.99 8.68
CA TRP A 226 2.75 0.27 8.76
C TRP A 226 1.52 0.16 7.90
N THR A 227 0.41 -0.21 8.52
CA THR A 227 -0.91 -0.10 7.93
C THR A 227 -1.31 1.36 7.91
N ILE A 228 -1.52 1.92 6.72
CA ILE A 228 -1.79 3.35 6.60
C ILE A 228 -3.29 3.61 6.59
N LYS A 229 -4.11 2.68 6.09
CA LYS A 229 -5.57 2.73 6.24
C LYS A 229 -6.12 1.31 6.09
N GLY A 230 -6.37 0.64 7.21
CA GLY A 230 -6.80 -0.75 7.19
C GLY A 230 -7.69 -1.16 8.36
N GLY A 231 -8.20 -0.21 9.15
CA GLY A 231 -8.92 -0.58 10.36
C GLY A 231 -9.95 0.36 10.99
N SER A 232 -10.00 1.62 10.59
CA SER A 232 -11.09 2.56 10.95
C SER A 232 -12.34 2.36 10.09
N GLU A 233 -13.54 2.80 10.45
CA GLU A 233 -14.81 2.69 9.67
C GLU A 233 -14.60 2.81 8.14
N PHE A 234 -14.18 3.97 7.70
CA PHE A 234 -13.18 4.28 6.69
C PHE A 234 -12.48 3.14 5.89
N ALA A 235 -11.67 2.25 6.45
CA ALA A 235 -11.03 1.17 5.68
C ALA A 235 -12.02 0.14 5.08
N VAL A 236 -13.28 0.14 5.51
CA VAL A 236 -14.36 -0.73 5.04
C VAL A 236 -15.02 0.00 3.90
N GLU A 237 -15.22 1.32 4.01
CA GLU A 237 -15.51 2.15 2.85
C GLU A 237 -14.42 2.04 1.78
N ASP A 238 -13.14 2.00 2.17
CA ASP A 238 -12.02 1.82 1.24
C ASP A 238 -11.92 0.39 0.72
N THR A 239 -12.29 -0.63 1.51
CA THR A 239 -12.39 -2.02 1.02
C THR A 239 -13.57 -2.16 0.07
N LEU A 240 -14.71 -1.53 0.35
CA LEU A 240 -15.88 -1.48 -0.52
C LEU A 240 -15.60 -0.65 -1.78
N LEU A 241 -14.89 0.47 -1.63
CA LEU A 241 -14.39 1.28 -2.73
C LEU A 241 -13.32 0.52 -3.50
N TRP A 242 -12.48 -0.27 -2.85
CA TRP A 242 -11.47 -1.12 -3.47
C TRP A 242 -12.15 -2.24 -4.24
N ILE A 243 -13.16 -2.90 -3.67
CA ILE A 243 -14.05 -3.82 -4.40
C ILE A 243 -14.59 -3.05 -5.60
N GLN A 244 -15.20 -1.88 -5.41
CA GLN A 244 -15.75 -1.07 -6.50
C GLN A 244 -14.70 -0.64 -7.54
N GLN A 245 -13.47 -0.35 -7.14
CA GLN A 245 -12.36 0.08 -7.99
C GLN A 245 -11.78 -1.10 -8.75
N VAL A 246 -11.66 -2.27 -8.13
CA VAL A 246 -11.37 -3.55 -8.79
C VAL A 246 -12.48 -3.84 -9.79
N LEU A 247 -13.74 -3.70 -9.39
CA LEU A 247 -14.89 -3.86 -10.29
C LEU A 247 -14.78 -2.89 -11.48
N ASN A 248 -14.51 -1.60 -11.26
CA ASN A 248 -14.40 -0.61 -12.33
C ASN A 248 -13.17 -0.82 -13.22
N ARG A 249 -11.99 -1.04 -12.62
CA ARG A 249 -10.71 -1.27 -13.31
C ARG A 249 -10.79 -2.43 -14.30
N TYR A 250 -11.52 -3.47 -13.92
CA TYR A 250 -11.68 -4.66 -14.75
C TYR A 250 -13.02 -4.66 -15.51
N GLY A 251 -13.77 -3.56 -15.56
CA GLY A 251 -14.99 -3.43 -16.38
C GLY A 251 -16.17 -4.31 -15.93
N LEU A 252 -16.49 -4.31 -14.63
CA LEU A 252 -17.52 -5.15 -14.00
C LEU A 252 -18.79 -4.42 -13.56
N LYS A 253 -18.96 -3.15 -13.95
CA LYS A 253 -20.26 -2.49 -13.81
C LYS A 253 -21.14 -2.85 -15.01
N GLU A 254 -22.34 -3.37 -14.74
CA GLU A 254 -23.40 -3.33 -15.74
C GLU A 254 -23.81 -1.86 -15.98
N GLU A 255 -24.09 -1.48 -17.22
CA GLU A 255 -24.53 -0.13 -17.63
C GLU A 255 -25.93 0.27 -17.13
N LYS A 256 -26.48 -0.40 -16.11
CA LYS A 256 -27.79 -0.05 -15.57
C LYS A 256 -27.64 1.00 -14.48
N GLU A 257 -28.42 2.07 -14.61
CA GLU A 257 -28.72 3.03 -13.55
C GLU A 257 -29.14 2.25 -12.30
N ALA A 258 -28.25 2.20 -11.31
CA ALA A 258 -28.46 1.48 -10.07
C ALA A 258 -29.53 2.21 -9.25
N GLU A 259 -30.65 1.53 -8.97
CA GLU A 259 -31.44 1.87 -7.80
C GLU A 259 -30.52 1.75 -6.57
N ASP A 260 -30.47 2.82 -5.79
CA ASP A 260 -29.51 3.18 -4.74
C ASP A 260 -29.59 2.32 -3.46
N ILE A 261 -30.03 1.06 -3.58
CA ILE A 261 -30.27 0.14 -2.47
C ILE A 261 -29.27 -1.03 -2.56
N SER A 262 -28.15 -0.97 -1.81
CA SER A 262 -27.54 -2.13 -1.08
C SER A 262 -26.13 -1.89 -0.49
N LEU A 263 -25.41 -0.84 -0.87
CA LEU A 263 -24.03 -0.63 -0.38
C LEU A 263 -23.98 -0.07 1.05
N GLN A 264 -24.92 0.82 1.40
CA GLN A 264 -24.98 1.48 2.71
C GLN A 264 -25.34 0.50 3.83
N GLU A 265 -26.23 -0.46 3.56
CA GLU A 265 -26.63 -1.49 4.52
C GLU A 265 -25.54 -2.56 4.71
N CYS A 266 -24.83 -2.93 3.63
CA CYS A 266 -23.62 -3.76 3.71
C CYS A 266 -22.51 -3.07 4.52
N LYS A 267 -22.34 -1.75 4.35
CA LYS A 267 -21.38 -0.93 5.08
C LYS A 267 -21.64 -0.95 6.59
N GLU A 268 -22.88 -0.74 7.04
CA GLU A 268 -23.25 -0.78 8.47
C GLU A 268 -23.00 -2.15 9.13
N ARG A 269 -23.19 -3.25 8.39
CA ARG A 269 -22.96 -4.61 8.92
C ARG A 269 -21.49 -5.02 8.87
N LEU A 270 -20.75 -4.61 7.84
CA LEU A 270 -19.29 -4.75 7.79
C LEU A 270 -18.62 -3.93 8.90
N LEU A 271 -19.21 -2.79 9.29
CA LEU A 271 -18.79 -1.95 10.41
C LEU A 271 -18.94 -2.62 11.77
N GLN A 272 -20.03 -3.38 11.99
CA GLN A 272 -20.24 -4.13 13.23
C GLN A 272 -19.16 -5.20 13.47
N LEU A 273 -18.69 -5.86 12.40
CA LEU A 273 -17.58 -6.84 12.45
C LEU A 273 -16.19 -6.18 12.61
N LYS A 274 -16.10 -4.85 12.52
CA LYS A 274 -14.84 -4.11 12.36
C LYS A 274 -14.32 -3.40 13.61
N HIS A 275 -14.99 -3.54 14.75
CA HIS A 275 -14.52 -2.89 15.97
C HIS A 275 -13.13 -3.40 16.45
N PHE A 276 -12.62 -4.50 15.89
CA PHE A 276 -11.29 -5.05 16.15
C PHE A 276 -10.14 -4.27 15.48
N LEU A 277 -10.41 -3.49 14.42
CA LEU A 277 -9.36 -2.84 13.63
C LEU A 277 -9.17 -1.33 13.95
N LEU A 278 -9.93 -0.79 14.91
CA LEU A 278 -10.17 0.65 15.13
C LEU A 278 -9.01 1.51 15.70
N GLN A 279 -7.76 1.04 15.70
CA GLN A 279 -6.64 1.75 16.35
C GLN A 279 -5.67 2.44 15.37
N GLU A 280 -6.00 2.52 14.08
CA GLU A 280 -5.11 3.11 13.06
C GLU A 280 -5.37 4.61 12.84
N PRO A 281 -4.32 5.42 12.60
CA PRO A 281 -4.43 6.86 12.39
C PRO A 281 -5.23 7.19 11.12
N ILE A 282 -6.04 8.24 11.21
CA ILE A 282 -6.91 8.70 10.11
C ILE A 282 -6.15 9.65 9.17
N SER A 283 -5.14 10.35 9.69
CA SER A 283 -4.30 11.30 8.95
C SER A 283 -3.11 10.62 8.26
N PRO A 284 -2.58 11.21 7.16
CA PRO A 284 -1.36 10.76 6.52
C PRO A 284 -0.16 10.84 7.48
N ARG A 285 0.76 9.88 7.38
CA ARG A 285 2.02 9.96 8.13
C ARG A 285 2.90 11.07 7.57
N LEU A 286 3.65 11.74 8.44
CA LEU A 286 4.53 12.84 8.04
C LEU A 286 5.96 12.34 7.81
N MET A 287 6.50 12.68 6.64
CA MET A 287 7.89 12.51 6.27
C MET A 287 8.57 13.89 6.28
N GLY A 288 9.44 14.12 7.26
CA GLY A 288 10.19 15.37 7.43
C GLY A 288 11.41 15.41 6.52
N ILE A 289 11.57 16.50 5.77
CA ILE A 289 12.69 16.69 4.84
C ILE A 289 13.92 17.19 5.61
N LEU A 290 15.05 16.49 5.47
CA LEU A 290 16.36 16.90 5.98
C LEU A 290 17.37 16.96 4.83
N ASN A 291 17.53 18.14 4.24
CA ASN A 291 18.50 18.36 3.18
C ASN A 291 19.90 18.63 3.77
N VAL A 292 20.88 17.82 3.37
CA VAL A 292 22.30 17.94 3.75
C VAL A 292 23.12 18.42 2.55
N THR A 293 22.70 19.56 1.97
CA THR A 293 23.34 20.16 0.79
C THR A 293 23.73 21.61 1.08
N PRO A 294 24.82 22.12 0.48
CA PRO A 294 25.22 23.52 0.65
C PRO A 294 24.13 24.50 0.19
N ASP A 295 23.37 24.10 -0.84
CA ASP A 295 22.53 24.99 -1.64
C ASP A 295 21.02 24.82 -1.43
N SER A 296 20.55 24.06 -0.44
CA SER A 296 19.10 23.90 -0.28
C SER A 296 18.43 25.25 0.07
N PHE A 297 17.48 25.64 -0.78
CA PHE A 297 16.88 26.97 -0.90
C PHE A 297 16.15 27.50 0.35
N SER A 298 16.07 26.71 1.42
CA SER A 298 15.46 27.07 2.71
C SER A 298 16.35 26.86 3.93
N ASP A 299 17.28 25.89 3.90
CA ASP A 299 18.01 25.45 5.10
C ASP A 299 19.52 25.14 4.85
N GLY A 300 19.98 25.17 3.60
CA GLY A 300 21.21 24.50 3.12
C GLY A 300 22.53 24.94 3.75
N LEU A 301 22.60 26.15 4.29
CA LEU A 301 23.82 26.62 4.97
C LEU A 301 23.93 26.13 6.43
N LYS A 302 22.89 25.52 7.02
CA LYS A 302 22.87 25.17 8.46
C LYS A 302 23.38 23.76 8.78
N PHE A 303 23.32 22.83 7.83
CA PHE A 303 23.53 21.39 8.09
C PHE A 303 24.66 20.76 7.28
N TYR A 304 25.11 21.43 6.21
CA TYR A 304 26.29 21.02 5.46
C TYR A 304 27.54 21.08 6.35
N ASP A 305 28.34 20.00 6.37
CA ASP A 305 29.49 19.80 7.27
C ASP A 305 29.20 19.94 8.78
N ASN A 306 27.92 19.89 9.19
CA ASN A 306 27.51 19.99 10.59
C ASN A 306 26.49 18.90 10.95
N VAL A 307 27.00 17.72 11.25
CA VAL A 307 26.20 16.55 11.66
C VAL A 307 25.36 16.85 12.90
N GLU A 308 25.90 17.56 13.89
CA GLU A 308 25.17 17.88 15.14
C GLU A 308 23.94 18.76 14.85
N ALA A 309 24.09 19.76 13.97
CA ALA A 309 22.97 20.59 13.55
C ALA A 309 21.91 19.78 12.78
N ALA A 310 22.34 18.87 11.90
CA ALA A 310 21.44 17.99 11.16
C ALA A 310 20.62 17.08 12.12
N VAL A 311 21.28 16.54 13.15
CA VAL A 311 20.61 15.71 14.16
C VAL A 311 19.63 16.53 15.00
N LYS A 312 20.01 17.74 15.44
CA LYS A 312 19.08 18.64 16.15
C LYS A 312 17.86 18.99 15.32
N GLN A 313 18.04 19.21 14.02
CA GLN A 313 16.93 19.46 13.10
C GLN A 313 16.03 18.22 12.97
N ALA A 314 16.59 17.03 12.80
CA ALA A 314 15.81 15.80 12.77
C ALA A 314 15.01 15.58 14.07
N GLN A 315 15.62 15.84 15.23
CA GLN A 315 14.92 15.80 16.52
C GLN A 315 13.76 16.80 16.58
N SER A 316 13.94 18.00 16.04
CA SER A 316 12.87 18.99 15.90
C SER A 316 11.73 18.52 14.99
N LEU A 317 12.05 17.90 13.84
CA LEU A 317 11.06 17.31 12.94
C LEU A 317 10.29 16.17 13.63
N ILE A 318 10.98 15.29 14.37
CA ILE A 318 10.36 14.20 15.15
C ILE A 318 9.43 14.77 16.23
N GLN A 319 9.88 15.76 17.00
CA GLN A 319 9.05 16.45 17.99
C GLN A 319 7.83 17.15 17.35
N GLY A 320 7.94 17.54 16.08
CA GLY A 320 6.84 18.07 15.29
C GLY A 320 5.85 17.03 14.76
N GLY A 321 6.11 15.73 14.92
CA GLY A 321 5.22 14.65 14.47
C GLY A 321 5.76 13.80 13.30
N ALA A 322 7.02 13.98 12.89
CA ALA A 322 7.59 13.21 11.78
C ALA A 322 7.74 11.74 12.18
N ALA A 323 7.15 10.84 11.39
CA ALA A 323 7.34 9.40 11.50
C ALA A 323 8.55 8.92 10.67
N ILE A 324 8.90 9.66 9.62
CA ILE A 324 10.00 9.38 8.71
C ILE A 324 10.87 10.63 8.58
N ILE A 325 12.18 10.49 8.62
CA ILE A 325 13.15 11.54 8.29
C ILE A 325 13.79 11.20 6.95
N ASP A 326 13.65 12.07 5.96
CA ASP A 326 14.16 11.88 4.61
C ASP A 326 15.42 12.71 4.38
N VAL A 327 16.56 12.02 4.30
CA VAL A 327 17.90 12.61 4.24
C VAL A 327 18.34 12.69 2.78
N GLY A 328 18.57 13.91 2.27
CA GLY A 328 19.00 14.14 0.89
C GLY A 328 20.37 14.81 0.79
N GLY A 329 21.30 14.22 0.03
CA GLY A 329 22.67 14.73 -0.21
C GLY A 329 22.86 15.48 -1.54
N GLU A 330 21.83 15.46 -2.40
CA GLU A 330 21.79 16.15 -3.69
C GLU A 330 20.53 17.00 -3.79
N ALA A 331 20.65 18.23 -4.27
CA ALA A 331 19.48 19.08 -4.50
C ALA A 331 18.84 18.72 -5.85
N THR A 332 17.56 18.38 -5.83
CA THR A 332 16.79 18.04 -7.03
C THR A 332 16.11 19.26 -7.70
N ASN A 333 16.52 20.47 -7.29
CA ASN A 333 15.96 21.73 -7.76
C ASN A 333 16.54 22.11 -9.14
N PRO A 334 15.70 22.52 -10.13
CA PRO A 334 16.13 22.91 -11.47
C PRO A 334 17.17 24.05 -11.52
N PHE A 335 17.30 24.85 -10.46
CA PHE A 335 18.22 25.99 -10.40
C PHE A 335 19.61 25.65 -9.86
N VAL A 336 19.84 24.43 -9.35
CA VAL A 336 21.15 24.01 -8.84
C VAL A 336 22.02 23.53 -10.00
N GLN A 337 23.20 24.14 -10.14
CA GLN A 337 24.12 23.87 -11.26
C GLN A 337 25.14 22.77 -10.96
N GLU A 338 25.47 22.55 -9.68
CA GLU A 338 26.51 21.60 -9.26
C GLU A 338 26.07 20.16 -9.54
N GLU A 339 26.88 19.43 -10.31
CA GLU A 339 26.77 17.98 -10.41
C GLU A 339 27.49 17.34 -9.23
N VAL A 340 26.72 16.84 -8.27
CA VAL A 340 27.27 16.19 -7.08
C VAL A 340 27.78 14.80 -7.48
N SER A 341 29.06 14.52 -7.21
CA SER A 341 29.64 13.20 -7.43
C SER A 341 29.03 12.17 -6.46
N VAL A 342 29.05 10.88 -6.83
CA VAL A 342 28.58 9.79 -5.94
C VAL A 342 29.30 9.81 -4.60
N HIS A 343 30.62 10.04 -4.62
CA HIS A 343 31.44 10.09 -3.41
C HIS A 343 31.01 11.24 -2.50
N THR A 344 30.84 12.43 -3.06
CA THR A 344 30.39 13.62 -2.32
C THR A 344 29.00 13.44 -1.72
N GLU A 345 28.08 12.82 -2.47
CA GLU A 345 26.73 12.51 -1.96
C GLU A 345 26.80 11.55 -0.77
N ILE A 346 27.64 10.51 -0.84
CA ILE A 346 27.88 9.56 0.27
C ILE A 346 28.47 10.30 1.49
N GLU A 347 29.48 11.15 1.30
CA GLU A 347 30.11 11.92 2.39
C GLU A 347 29.12 12.86 3.09
N ARG A 348 28.11 13.36 2.36
CA ARG A 348 27.04 14.18 2.93
C ARG A 348 26.04 13.35 3.75
N VAL A 349 25.52 12.24 3.20
CA VAL A 349 24.42 11.51 3.83
C VAL A 349 24.87 10.52 4.91
N LYS A 350 25.97 9.81 4.68
CA LYS A 350 26.39 8.69 5.54
C LYS A 350 26.64 9.11 6.99
N PRO A 351 27.44 10.15 7.30
CA PRO A 351 27.70 10.55 8.68
C PRO A 351 26.44 11.00 9.43
N VAL A 352 25.52 11.67 8.72
CA VAL A 352 24.24 12.12 9.27
C VAL A 352 23.38 10.91 9.62
N ILE A 353 23.24 9.94 8.72
CA ILE A 353 22.45 8.72 8.96
C ILE A 353 23.02 7.91 10.14
N GLU A 354 24.35 7.75 10.22
CA GLU A 354 25.01 7.05 11.33
C GLU A 354 24.74 7.74 12.69
N ALA A 355 24.76 9.07 12.73
CA ALA A 355 24.48 9.84 13.93
C ALA A 355 22.99 9.77 14.30
N LEU A 356 22.10 9.95 13.33
CA LEU A 356 20.65 9.83 13.52
C LEU A 356 20.28 8.46 14.10
N ARG A 357 20.80 7.37 13.54
CA ARG A 357 20.47 6.02 14.01
C ARG A 357 20.90 5.77 15.47
N LYS A 358 21.92 6.47 15.96
CA LYS A 358 22.38 6.41 17.36
C LYS A 358 21.50 7.24 18.30
N GLU A 359 20.95 8.36 17.82
CA GLU A 359 20.30 9.37 18.66
C GLU A 359 18.76 9.34 18.62
N ILE A 360 18.16 8.85 17.53
CA ILE A 360 16.69 8.83 17.37
C ILE A 360 16.11 7.47 17.76
N GLN A 361 14.81 7.46 18.09
CA GLN A 361 14.14 6.22 18.49
C GLN A 361 14.03 5.24 17.31
N LYS A 362 14.14 3.94 17.59
CA LYS A 362 14.12 2.88 16.55
C LYS A 362 12.83 2.80 15.73
N ASN A 363 11.73 3.35 16.22
CA ASN A 363 10.45 3.39 15.52
C ASN A 363 10.32 4.56 14.54
N ILE A 364 11.26 5.51 14.54
CA ILE A 364 11.35 6.55 13.51
C ILE A 364 12.17 6.00 12.36
N LEU A 365 11.62 6.11 11.15
CA LEU A 365 12.31 5.63 9.96
C LEU A 365 13.26 6.68 9.40
N ILE A 366 14.40 6.21 8.91
CA ILE A 366 15.36 7.03 8.16
C ILE A 366 15.26 6.64 6.69
N SER A 367 14.83 7.57 5.85
CA SER A 367 14.83 7.45 4.40
C SER A 367 16.04 8.17 3.80
N VAL A 368 16.60 7.61 2.73
CA VAL A 368 17.62 8.28 1.91
C VAL A 368 17.01 8.70 0.57
N ASP A 369 17.02 10.01 0.28
CA ASP A 369 16.62 10.58 -1.01
C ASP A 369 17.82 10.52 -1.95
N THR A 370 17.86 9.49 -2.80
CA THR A 370 18.93 9.30 -3.78
C THR A 370 18.43 8.54 -5.00
N ARG A 371 19.08 8.82 -6.14
CA ARG A 371 18.78 8.22 -7.45
C ARG A 371 19.84 7.20 -7.87
N ARG A 372 20.74 6.82 -6.97
CA ARG A 372 21.98 6.09 -7.28
C ARG A 372 22.19 4.91 -6.33
N LYS A 373 22.42 3.73 -6.90
CA LYS A 373 22.66 2.50 -6.14
C LYS A 373 23.79 2.64 -5.10
N PRO A 374 25.00 3.14 -5.42
CA PRO A 374 26.09 3.16 -4.43
C PRO A 374 25.80 4.04 -3.22
N VAL A 375 24.98 5.09 -3.38
CA VAL A 375 24.58 5.98 -2.28
C VAL A 375 23.56 5.27 -1.40
N ALA A 376 22.56 4.62 -2.00
CA ALA A 376 21.56 3.83 -1.28
C ALA A 376 22.23 2.69 -0.48
N GLU A 377 23.19 1.99 -1.08
CA GLU A 377 23.99 0.94 -0.40
C GLU A 377 24.73 1.49 0.82
N ALA A 378 25.44 2.61 0.66
CA ALA A 378 26.18 3.25 1.76
C ALA A 378 25.25 3.75 2.87
N ALA A 379 24.09 4.31 2.51
CA ALA A 379 23.09 4.80 3.45
C ALA A 379 22.42 3.66 4.23
N ILE A 380 22.09 2.54 3.58
CA ILE A 380 21.56 1.35 4.26
C ILE A 380 22.60 0.78 5.23
N ALA A 381 23.87 0.68 4.80
CA ALA A 381 24.95 0.23 5.68
C ALA A 381 25.15 1.15 6.89
N ALA A 382 24.86 2.45 6.74
CA ALA A 382 24.86 3.44 7.82
C ALA A 382 23.64 3.36 8.75
N GLY A 383 22.60 2.63 8.35
CA GLY A 383 21.37 2.43 9.11
C GLY A 383 20.15 3.19 8.58
N ALA A 384 20.06 3.49 7.28
CA ALA A 384 18.81 3.88 6.65
C ALA A 384 17.83 2.69 6.57
N ASP A 385 16.53 2.96 6.64
CA ASP A 385 15.46 1.96 6.54
C ASP A 385 14.76 2.00 5.17
N VAL A 386 14.71 3.16 4.51
CA VAL A 386 13.92 3.39 3.29
C VAL A 386 14.80 3.98 2.20
N ILE A 387 14.62 3.51 0.96
CA ILE A 387 15.21 4.13 -0.24
C ILE A 387 14.12 5.00 -0.88
N ASN A 388 14.40 6.27 -1.11
CA ASN A 388 13.50 7.19 -1.82
C ASN A 388 14.11 7.59 -3.18
N ASP A 389 13.65 6.93 -4.25
CA ASP A 389 14.13 7.18 -5.61
C ASP A 389 13.17 8.07 -6.40
N VAL A 390 13.52 9.35 -6.46
CA VAL A 390 12.77 10.37 -7.20
C VAL A 390 12.91 10.24 -8.74
N SER A 391 13.76 9.34 -9.24
CA SER A 391 13.89 9.05 -10.68
C SER A 391 13.04 7.87 -11.15
N GLY A 392 12.52 7.07 -10.22
CA GLY A 392 11.79 5.84 -10.55
C GLY A 392 12.64 4.82 -11.32
N GLY A 393 13.95 4.77 -11.02
CA GLY A 393 14.94 3.91 -11.66
C GLY A 393 15.45 4.40 -13.01
N GLU A 394 15.02 5.57 -13.50
CA GLU A 394 15.49 6.11 -14.78
C GLU A 394 16.94 6.62 -14.71
N ALA A 395 17.39 7.09 -13.54
CA ALA A 395 18.76 7.55 -13.39
C ALA A 395 19.76 6.40 -13.22
N ASP A 396 19.37 5.35 -12.49
CA ASP A 396 20.17 4.17 -12.24
C ASP A 396 19.26 2.93 -12.10
N PRO A 397 19.05 2.18 -13.19
CA PRO A 397 18.22 0.97 -13.15
C PRO A 397 18.74 -0.11 -12.19
N SER A 398 20.05 -0.09 -11.87
CA SER A 398 20.63 -1.06 -10.93
C SER A 398 20.17 -0.84 -9.49
N LEU A 399 19.66 0.35 -9.15
CA LEU A 399 19.04 0.64 -7.85
C LEU A 399 17.76 -0.19 -7.65
N LEU A 400 16.97 -0.38 -8.71
CA LEU A 400 15.75 -1.20 -8.63
C LEU A 400 16.08 -2.67 -8.40
N VAL A 401 17.11 -3.18 -9.08
CA VAL A 401 17.61 -4.55 -8.90
C VAL A 401 18.13 -4.73 -7.48
N PHE A 402 18.97 -3.80 -7.00
CA PHE A 402 19.47 -3.83 -5.63
C PHE A 402 18.35 -3.85 -4.60
N ALA A 403 17.35 -2.96 -4.70
CA ALA A 403 16.23 -2.94 -3.76
C ALA A 403 15.45 -4.27 -3.75
N ALA A 404 15.20 -4.85 -4.93
CA ALA A 404 14.52 -6.12 -5.07
C ALA A 404 15.35 -7.33 -4.60
N GLU A 405 16.67 -7.29 -4.70
CA GLU A 405 17.58 -8.31 -4.13
C GLU A 405 17.59 -8.25 -2.61
N GLN A 406 17.59 -7.04 -2.03
CA GLN A 406 17.60 -6.88 -0.57
C GLN A 406 16.28 -7.33 0.07
N ARG A 407 15.12 -7.08 -0.57
CA ARG A 407 13.74 -7.44 -0.13
C ARG A 407 13.28 -6.90 1.22
N LYS A 408 14.17 -6.23 1.95
CA LYS A 408 13.96 -5.81 3.35
C LYS A 408 13.72 -4.32 3.52
N TYR A 409 14.01 -3.52 2.50
CA TYR A 409 13.92 -2.07 2.58
C TYR A 409 12.76 -1.58 1.72
N PRO A 410 11.83 -0.77 2.25
CA PRO A 410 10.89 -0.05 1.42
C PRO A 410 11.58 0.79 0.36
N LEU A 411 10.98 0.81 -0.83
CA LEU A 411 11.39 1.62 -1.95
C LEU A 411 10.25 2.58 -2.33
N VAL A 412 10.51 3.87 -2.25
CA VAL A 412 9.66 4.90 -2.87
C VAL A 412 10.06 5.03 -4.33
N ILE A 413 9.08 4.91 -5.23
CA ILE A 413 9.23 5.17 -6.66
C ILE A 413 8.39 6.37 -7.04
N MET A 414 9.05 7.42 -7.51
CA MET A 414 8.38 8.63 -7.99
C MET A 414 8.33 8.69 -9.51
N HIS A 415 7.22 9.20 -10.06
CA HIS A 415 7.18 9.56 -11.47
C HIS A 415 7.82 10.93 -11.74
N SER A 416 8.91 10.93 -12.52
CA SER A 416 9.57 12.13 -13.06
C SER A 416 9.95 11.91 -14.54
N ARG A 417 10.36 12.98 -15.23
CA ARG A 417 10.91 12.90 -16.61
C ARG A 417 12.16 13.76 -16.70
N GLY A 418 13.23 13.22 -17.29
CA GLY A 418 14.50 13.92 -17.47
C GLY A 418 15.23 14.21 -16.17
N THR A 419 16.09 15.23 -16.20
CA THR A 419 16.92 15.65 -15.05
C THR A 419 16.38 16.97 -14.47
N PRO A 420 16.84 17.44 -13.30
CA PRO A 420 16.46 18.76 -12.79
C PRO A 420 16.63 19.87 -13.84
N LYS A 421 17.68 19.80 -14.68
CA LYS A 421 17.96 20.78 -15.74
C LYS A 421 16.98 20.71 -16.92
N THR A 422 16.40 19.53 -17.22
CA THR A 422 15.57 19.32 -18.43
C THR A 422 14.09 19.06 -18.14
N MET A 423 13.72 18.73 -16.91
CA MET A 423 12.39 18.25 -16.57
C MET A 423 11.27 19.23 -16.95
N ASP A 424 11.49 20.55 -16.81
CA ASP A 424 10.47 21.56 -17.09
C ASP A 424 10.08 21.59 -18.58
N SER A 425 11.01 21.33 -19.50
CA SER A 425 10.72 21.27 -20.94
C SER A 425 9.99 19.99 -21.35
N LEU A 426 10.09 18.95 -20.52
CA LEU A 426 9.42 17.65 -20.67
C LEU A 426 8.04 17.59 -20.01
N ALA A 427 7.56 18.70 -19.43
CA ALA A 427 6.23 18.82 -18.83
C ALA A 427 5.12 18.91 -19.89
N LYS A 428 5.01 17.88 -20.73
CA LYS A 428 4.04 17.71 -21.82
C LYS A 428 3.32 16.38 -21.61
N TYR A 429 2.01 16.43 -21.44
CA TYR A 429 1.14 15.26 -21.23
C TYR A 429 -0.13 15.49 -22.03
N ASP A 430 -0.68 14.41 -22.59
CA ASP A 430 -2.02 14.40 -23.16
C ASP A 430 -3.04 14.19 -22.04
N ASP A 431 -2.80 13.22 -21.15
CA ASP A 431 -3.50 13.07 -19.87
C ASP A 431 -2.51 12.68 -18.77
N VAL A 432 -2.12 13.66 -17.95
CA VAL A 432 -1.15 13.48 -16.87
C VAL A 432 -1.55 12.36 -15.90
N VAL A 433 -2.84 12.16 -15.66
CA VAL A 433 -3.33 11.14 -14.72
C VAL A 433 -3.10 9.75 -15.27
N ASN A 434 -3.42 9.52 -16.55
CA ASN A 434 -3.24 8.23 -17.22
C ASN A 434 -1.76 7.89 -17.35
N GLU A 435 -0.97 8.82 -17.88
CA GLU A 435 0.45 8.59 -18.14
C GLU A 435 1.24 8.36 -16.85
N VAL A 436 0.92 9.06 -15.75
CA VAL A 436 1.53 8.80 -14.43
C VAL A 436 1.12 7.43 -13.90
N ALA A 437 -0.17 7.06 -14.02
CA ALA A 437 -0.65 5.75 -13.57
C ALA A 437 -0.01 4.59 -14.34
N GLU A 438 0.14 4.73 -15.65
CA GLU A 438 0.79 3.76 -16.53
C GLU A 438 2.26 3.56 -16.13
N PHE A 439 3.00 4.66 -15.98
CA PHE A 439 4.41 4.60 -15.54
C PHE A 439 4.55 3.89 -14.19
N LEU A 440 3.79 4.31 -13.17
CA LEU A 440 3.89 3.72 -11.84
C LEU A 440 3.45 2.25 -11.81
N THR A 441 2.48 1.87 -12.64
CA THR A 441 2.05 0.48 -12.81
C THR A 441 3.13 -0.37 -13.46
N GLU A 442 3.78 0.14 -14.51
CA GLU A 442 4.89 -0.53 -15.17
C GLU A 442 6.07 -0.75 -14.22
N LYS A 443 6.47 0.28 -13.47
CA LYS A 443 7.55 0.18 -12.47
C LYS A 443 7.21 -0.82 -11.36
N THR A 444 5.98 -0.79 -10.85
CA THR A 444 5.49 -1.76 -9.87
C THR A 444 5.63 -3.18 -10.40
N ASN A 445 5.12 -3.45 -11.61
CA ASN A 445 5.17 -4.79 -12.20
C ASN A 445 6.60 -5.25 -12.46
N THR A 446 7.50 -4.33 -12.81
CA THR A 446 8.94 -4.61 -12.98
C THR A 446 9.56 -5.03 -11.65
N LEU A 447 9.32 -4.29 -10.57
CA LEU A 447 9.86 -4.57 -9.24
C LEU A 447 9.33 -5.89 -8.65
N ILE A 448 8.05 -6.19 -8.86
CA ILE A 448 7.46 -7.47 -8.45
C ILE A 448 8.15 -8.65 -9.16
N LYS A 449 8.42 -8.53 -10.47
CA LYS A 449 9.15 -9.57 -11.23
C LYS A 449 10.60 -9.73 -10.79
N LEU A 450 11.21 -8.67 -10.27
CA LEU A 450 12.54 -8.74 -9.64
C LEU A 450 12.49 -9.35 -8.23
N GLY A 451 11.30 -9.59 -7.68
CA GLY A 451 11.08 -10.24 -6.39
C GLY A 451 10.82 -9.27 -5.23
N LEU A 452 10.59 -7.98 -5.48
CA LEU A 452 10.20 -7.03 -4.44
C LEU A 452 8.68 -7.15 -4.17
N PRO A 453 8.25 -7.56 -2.97
CA PRO A 453 6.83 -7.71 -2.69
C PRO A 453 6.14 -6.33 -2.58
N ARG A 454 4.83 -6.29 -2.86
CA ARG A 454 4.05 -5.03 -2.93
C ARG A 454 4.12 -4.21 -1.65
N TRP A 455 4.15 -4.86 -0.49
CA TRP A 455 4.27 -4.18 0.81
C TRP A 455 5.67 -3.61 1.09
N ARG A 456 6.62 -3.67 0.15
CA ARG A 456 7.90 -2.95 0.21
C ARG A 456 7.96 -1.80 -0.80
N LEU A 457 6.83 -1.43 -1.40
CA LEU A 457 6.74 -0.35 -2.39
C LEU A 457 5.88 0.81 -1.87
N ILE A 458 6.31 2.03 -2.19
CA ILE A 458 5.56 3.28 -1.98
C ILE A 458 5.59 4.04 -3.32
N LEU A 459 4.46 4.60 -3.75
CA LEU A 459 4.37 5.34 -5.00
C LEU A 459 4.28 6.85 -4.75
N ASP A 460 5.02 7.66 -5.51
CA ASP A 460 4.88 9.12 -5.52
C ASP A 460 4.53 9.60 -6.95
N VAL A 461 3.49 10.42 -7.07
CA VAL A 461 3.03 10.99 -8.34
C VAL A 461 3.98 12.05 -8.90
N GLY A 462 4.89 12.56 -8.07
CA GLY A 462 5.96 13.47 -8.45
C GLY A 462 5.49 14.90 -8.73
N LEU A 463 4.69 15.49 -7.85
CA LEU A 463 4.18 16.87 -8.00
C LEU A 463 5.32 17.85 -8.34
N GLY A 464 5.16 18.69 -9.35
CA GLY A 464 6.18 19.67 -9.75
C GLY A 464 7.48 19.12 -10.38
N PHE A 465 7.64 17.81 -10.55
CA PHE A 465 8.76 17.20 -11.30
C PHE A 465 8.34 16.91 -12.73
N ALA A 466 8.90 17.63 -13.71
CA ALA A 466 8.43 17.57 -15.09
C ALA A 466 6.91 17.77 -15.25
N LYS A 467 6.33 18.67 -14.46
CA LYS A 467 4.89 18.98 -14.45
C LYS A 467 4.70 20.49 -14.27
N LYS A 468 3.78 21.07 -15.04
CA LYS A 468 3.33 22.45 -14.84
C LYS A 468 2.43 22.54 -13.60
N ALA A 469 2.06 23.76 -13.21
CA ALA A 469 1.19 23.96 -12.06
C ALA A 469 -0.18 23.29 -12.27
N GLU A 470 -0.73 23.43 -13.47
CA GLU A 470 -2.02 22.86 -13.88
C GLU A 470 -2.01 21.33 -13.80
N HIS A 471 -0.93 20.70 -14.26
CA HIS A 471 -0.74 19.25 -14.16
C HIS A 471 -0.68 18.78 -12.69
N SER A 472 0.00 19.54 -11.83
CA SER A 472 0.10 19.19 -10.40
C SER A 472 -1.25 19.32 -9.70
N PHE A 473 -2.05 20.34 -10.02
CA PHE A 473 -3.42 20.47 -9.50
C PHE A 473 -4.37 19.42 -10.08
N GLU A 474 -4.21 19.03 -11.35
CA GLU A 474 -4.98 17.94 -11.96
C GLU A 474 -4.70 16.61 -11.28
N LEU A 475 -3.44 16.30 -10.97
CA LEU A 475 -3.07 15.11 -10.22
C LEU A 475 -3.68 15.08 -8.82
N LEU A 476 -3.69 16.21 -8.10
CA LEU A 476 -4.38 16.30 -6.81
C LEU A 476 -5.89 16.08 -6.98
N ARG A 477 -6.52 16.75 -7.94
CA ARG A 477 -7.96 16.67 -8.20
C ARG A 477 -8.43 15.26 -8.55
N ARG A 478 -7.67 14.56 -9.40
CA ARG A 478 -8.00 13.22 -9.92
C ARG A 478 -7.16 12.10 -9.28
N LEU A 479 -6.58 12.33 -8.11
CA LEU A 479 -5.83 11.30 -7.38
C LEU A 479 -6.64 10.02 -7.12
N PRO A 480 -7.95 10.08 -6.78
CA PRO A 480 -8.77 8.87 -6.63
C PRO A 480 -8.87 8.06 -7.93
N GLU A 481 -8.96 8.75 -9.08
CA GLU A 481 -8.99 8.12 -10.41
C GLU A 481 -7.63 7.48 -10.74
N LEU A 482 -6.52 8.21 -10.51
CA LEU A 482 -5.16 7.69 -10.69
C LEU A 482 -4.99 6.37 -9.92
N ARG A 483 -5.38 6.37 -8.65
CA ARG A 483 -5.27 5.20 -7.80
C ARG A 483 -6.13 4.03 -8.25
N SER A 484 -7.33 4.29 -8.78
CA SER A 484 -8.17 3.25 -9.36
C SER A 484 -7.50 2.52 -10.53
N LYS A 485 -6.43 3.08 -11.10
CA LYS A 485 -5.64 2.48 -12.19
C LYS A 485 -4.35 1.78 -11.71
N LEU A 486 -3.85 2.11 -10.52
CA LEU A 486 -2.63 1.52 -9.93
C LEU A 486 -2.87 0.12 -9.32
N PRO A 487 -1.87 -0.77 -9.26
CA PRO A 487 -2.00 -2.02 -8.51
C PRO A 487 -2.42 -1.77 -7.05
N SER A 488 -3.23 -2.67 -6.52
CA SER A 488 -3.82 -2.57 -5.18
C SER A 488 -2.79 -2.68 -4.06
N GLY A 489 -3.14 -2.13 -2.90
CA GLY A 489 -2.36 -2.22 -1.66
C GLY A 489 -1.14 -1.30 -1.58
N LEU A 490 -0.85 -0.52 -2.62
CA LEU A 490 0.29 0.40 -2.66
C LEU A 490 -0.02 1.73 -1.96
N PRO A 491 0.82 2.16 -1.00
CA PRO A 491 0.74 3.49 -0.42
C PRO A 491 1.10 4.60 -1.40
N ILE A 492 0.44 5.75 -1.27
CA ILE A 492 0.75 6.97 -2.03
C ILE A 492 1.41 8.02 -1.13
N LEU A 493 2.61 8.44 -1.52
CA LEU A 493 3.34 9.57 -0.96
C LEU A 493 3.12 10.81 -1.82
N LEU A 494 2.94 11.98 -1.17
CA LEU A 494 2.92 13.27 -1.84
C LEU A 494 3.94 14.24 -1.24
N GLY A 495 4.90 14.66 -2.06
CA GLY A 495 5.73 15.83 -1.77
C GLY A 495 5.16 17.10 -2.38
N HIS A 496 4.43 17.92 -1.60
CA HIS A 496 3.88 19.21 -2.06
C HIS A 496 4.62 20.43 -1.49
N SER A 497 5.29 20.26 -0.34
CA SER A 497 5.83 21.36 0.46
C SER A 497 6.79 22.24 -0.33
N ARG A 498 6.60 23.56 -0.25
CA ARG A 498 7.46 24.59 -0.87
C ARG A 498 7.55 24.57 -2.41
N LYS A 499 6.76 23.74 -3.09
CA LYS A 499 6.83 23.60 -4.55
C LYS A 499 6.21 24.79 -5.30
N ARG A 500 6.76 25.06 -6.49
CA ARG A 500 6.40 26.22 -7.34
C ARG A 500 4.92 26.30 -7.71
N PHE A 501 4.21 25.17 -7.85
CA PHE A 501 2.78 25.19 -8.19
C PHE A 501 1.90 25.80 -7.09
N ILE A 502 2.33 25.74 -5.82
CA ILE A 502 1.68 26.44 -4.71
C ILE A 502 1.89 27.95 -4.84
N GLY A 503 3.14 28.37 -5.11
CA GLY A 503 3.47 29.77 -5.38
C GLY A 503 2.66 30.35 -6.54
N TRP A 504 2.54 29.59 -7.64
CA TRP A 504 1.71 29.98 -8.79
C TRP A 504 0.25 30.26 -8.40
N ALA A 505 -0.37 29.45 -7.54
CA ALA A 505 -1.76 29.67 -7.12
C ALA A 505 -1.92 30.93 -6.24
N ILE A 506 -0.92 31.23 -5.40
CA ILE A 506 -0.87 32.47 -4.60
C ILE A 506 -0.78 33.68 -5.55
N GLU A 507 0.15 33.66 -6.50
CA GLU A 507 0.34 34.73 -7.47
C GLU A 507 -0.91 34.97 -8.33
N GLU A 508 -1.57 33.90 -8.81
CA GLU A 508 -2.81 34.01 -9.57
C GLU A 508 -3.94 34.67 -8.77
N ARG A 509 -4.04 34.38 -7.46
CA ARG A 509 -5.01 35.04 -6.58
C ARG A 509 -4.67 36.53 -6.42
N GLN A 510 -3.41 36.86 -6.21
CA GLN A 510 -2.96 38.25 -6.05
C GLN A 510 -3.21 39.08 -7.31
N LYS A 511 -2.92 38.54 -8.50
CA LYS A 511 -3.21 39.20 -9.79
C LYS A 511 -4.70 39.51 -9.92
N LYS A 512 -5.59 38.57 -9.59
CA LYS A 512 -7.06 38.78 -9.63
C LYS A 512 -7.52 39.89 -8.68
N LEU A 513 -6.95 39.96 -7.48
CA LEU A 513 -7.26 41.01 -6.50
C LEU A 513 -6.76 42.39 -6.97
N GLN A 514 -5.57 42.47 -7.56
CA GLN A 514 -5.04 43.73 -8.12
C GLN A 514 -5.85 44.23 -9.31
N VAL A 515 -6.36 43.34 -10.17
CA VAL A 515 -7.26 43.72 -11.27
C VAL A 515 -8.59 44.26 -10.74
N GLN A 516 -9.08 43.77 -9.60
CA GLN A 516 -10.28 44.31 -8.93
C GLN A 516 -10.02 45.65 -8.22
N GLN A 517 -8.76 45.95 -7.86
CA GLN A 517 -8.35 47.18 -7.16
C GLN A 517 -7.85 48.29 -8.09
N LYS A 518 -7.83 48.10 -9.42
CA LYS A 518 -7.44 49.11 -10.44
C LYS A 518 -8.37 50.33 -10.57
N GLY A 519 -9.01 50.74 -9.47
CA GLY A 519 -9.55 52.08 -9.25
C GLY A 519 -8.64 52.99 -8.42
N GLU A 520 -7.61 52.48 -7.73
CA GLU A 520 -6.69 53.30 -6.91
C GLU A 520 -5.23 52.86 -7.12
N ASP A 521 -4.34 53.83 -7.29
CA ASP A 521 -2.89 53.65 -7.50
C ASP A 521 -2.27 52.78 -6.40
N CYS A 522 -1.72 51.62 -6.79
CA CYS A 522 -0.99 50.74 -5.87
C CYS A 522 0.41 50.46 -6.40
N GLU A 523 1.41 51.01 -5.70
CA GLU A 523 2.83 50.71 -5.91
C GLU A 523 3.14 49.24 -5.62
N ARG A 524 3.97 48.62 -6.47
CA ARG A 524 4.44 47.24 -6.27
C ARG A 524 5.40 47.18 -5.09
N LYS A 525 4.98 46.62 -3.95
CA LYS A 525 5.91 46.13 -2.92
C LYS A 525 6.61 44.87 -3.44
N THR A 526 7.94 44.93 -3.55
CA THR A 526 8.81 43.77 -3.77
C THR A 526 8.84 42.93 -2.50
N THR A 527 8.28 41.72 -2.55
CA THR A 527 8.34 40.73 -1.46
C THR A 527 9.74 40.12 -1.37
N THR A 528 10.21 39.88 -0.15
CA THR A 528 11.49 39.19 0.08
C THR A 528 11.36 37.68 -0.17
N LYS A 529 12.47 37.00 -0.47
CA LYS A 529 12.51 35.54 -0.69
C LYS A 529 12.00 34.75 0.52
N GLU A 530 12.25 35.25 1.73
CA GLU A 530 11.82 34.64 2.99
C GLU A 530 10.30 34.76 3.20
N GLU A 531 9.71 35.91 2.88
CA GLU A 531 8.26 36.11 2.94
C GLU A 531 7.50 35.25 1.92
N ASP A 532 8.02 35.11 0.70
CA ASP A 532 7.46 34.20 -0.31
C ASP A 532 7.50 32.75 0.18
N MET A 533 8.61 32.35 0.83
CA MET A 533 8.71 31.00 1.35
C MET A 533 7.75 30.71 2.51
N ASN A 534 7.61 31.64 3.44
CA ASN A 534 6.64 31.52 4.53
C ASN A 534 5.19 31.46 3.99
N SER A 535 4.89 32.25 2.95
CA SER A 535 3.58 32.23 2.27
C SER A 535 3.28 30.86 1.65
N ARG A 536 4.29 30.22 1.04
CA ARG A 536 4.15 28.86 0.48
C ARG A 536 4.01 27.79 1.56
N ASP A 537 4.68 27.94 2.69
CA ASP A 537 4.51 27.02 3.83
C ASP A 537 3.07 27.08 4.37
N ILE A 538 2.53 28.29 4.55
CA ILE A 538 1.14 28.50 4.98
C ILE A 538 0.16 27.93 3.93
N ALA A 539 0.32 28.29 2.66
CA ALA A 539 -0.56 27.82 1.60
C ALA A 539 -0.45 26.29 1.39
N GLY A 540 0.71 25.70 1.64
CA GLY A 540 0.92 24.26 1.63
C GLY A 540 0.02 23.52 2.62
N LEU A 541 -0.34 24.14 3.75
CA LEU A 541 -1.27 23.54 4.72
C LEU A 541 -2.65 23.25 4.11
N ALA A 542 -3.07 23.99 3.07
CA ALA A 542 -4.31 23.68 2.36
C ALA A 542 -4.27 22.29 1.69
N VAL A 543 -3.10 21.89 1.14
CA VAL A 543 -2.91 20.54 0.58
C VAL A 543 -2.87 19.50 1.68
N ALA A 544 -2.26 19.80 2.84
CA ALA A 544 -2.27 18.89 3.99
C ALA A 544 -3.69 18.67 4.53
N CYS A 545 -4.47 19.75 4.67
CA CYS A 545 -5.87 19.67 5.06
C CYS A 545 -6.69 18.87 4.04
N TRP A 546 -6.50 19.12 2.74
CA TRP A 546 -7.14 18.33 1.67
C TRP A 546 -6.75 16.85 1.74
N ALA A 547 -5.46 16.53 1.87
CA ALA A 547 -4.98 15.16 1.98
C ALA A 547 -5.58 14.45 3.21
N SER A 548 -5.82 15.20 4.28
CA SER A 548 -6.43 14.70 5.51
C SER A 548 -7.97 14.72 5.50
N SER A 549 -8.62 15.45 4.58
CA SER A 549 -10.06 15.78 4.67
C SER A 549 -11.00 14.64 4.31
N ASN A 550 -10.52 13.61 3.61
CA ASN A 550 -11.35 12.53 3.14
C ASN A 550 -10.54 11.24 3.07
N ILE A 551 -11.14 10.11 3.45
CA ILE A 551 -10.53 8.81 3.21
C ILE A 551 -10.18 8.58 1.71
N ASN A 552 -11.03 9.10 0.82
CA ASN A 552 -10.91 8.93 -0.62
C ASN A 552 -9.79 9.76 -1.25
N THR A 553 -9.15 10.70 -0.52
CA THR A 553 -7.97 11.40 -1.06
C THR A 553 -6.81 10.43 -1.31
N CYS A 554 -6.83 9.27 -0.65
CA CYS A 554 -5.93 8.17 -0.90
C CYS A 554 -4.44 8.50 -0.68
N VAL A 555 -4.15 9.59 0.03
CA VAL A 555 -2.81 9.97 0.46
C VAL A 555 -2.48 9.23 1.75
N ASP A 556 -1.29 8.64 1.77
CA ASP A 556 -0.81 7.79 2.85
C ASP A 556 0.39 8.45 3.57
N ILE A 557 1.24 9.18 2.83
CA ILE A 557 2.41 9.90 3.38
C ILE A 557 2.47 11.32 2.81
N LEU A 558 2.71 12.31 3.66
CA LEU A 558 3.01 13.69 3.26
C LEU A 558 4.47 14.02 3.53
N ARG A 559 5.21 14.36 2.47
CA ARG A 559 6.62 14.79 2.56
C ARG A 559 6.71 16.31 2.66
N VAL A 560 7.14 16.82 3.81
CA VAL A 560 7.05 18.24 4.19
C VAL A 560 8.29 18.80 4.90
N HIS A 561 8.51 20.11 4.77
CA HIS A 561 9.55 20.82 5.52
C HIS A 561 9.05 21.25 6.91
N ASP A 562 7.83 21.82 7.00
CA ASP A 562 7.23 22.31 8.25
C ASP A 562 6.32 21.26 8.88
N VAL A 563 6.93 20.24 9.47
CA VAL A 563 6.21 19.09 10.06
C VAL A 563 5.25 19.54 11.14
N LYS A 564 5.68 20.44 12.05
CA LYS A 564 4.86 20.87 13.18
C LYS A 564 3.57 21.56 12.74
N LYS A 565 3.63 22.49 11.78
CA LYS A 565 2.39 23.14 11.30
C LYS A 565 1.50 22.16 10.54
N THR A 566 2.09 21.24 9.78
CA THR A 566 1.34 20.19 9.09
C THR A 566 0.62 19.27 10.07
N ASP A 567 1.30 18.81 11.12
CA ASP A 567 0.73 17.95 12.18
C ASP A 567 -0.45 18.63 12.88
N LEU A 568 -0.28 19.90 13.30
CA LEU A 568 -1.37 20.68 13.91
C LEU A 568 -2.57 20.83 12.99
N ALA A 569 -2.36 21.04 11.68
CA ALA A 569 -3.45 21.10 10.71
C ALA A 569 -4.15 19.74 10.57
N CYS A 570 -3.39 18.64 10.50
CA CYS A 570 -3.94 17.29 10.44
C CYS A 570 -4.75 16.96 11.70
N ALA A 571 -4.27 17.33 12.89
CA ALA A 571 -4.97 17.13 14.15
C ALA A 571 -6.34 17.83 14.19
N VAL A 572 -6.45 19.04 13.62
CA VAL A 572 -7.75 19.73 13.48
C VAL A 572 -8.65 18.98 12.50
N MET A 573 -8.12 18.54 11.36
CA MET A 573 -8.89 17.78 10.37
C MET A 573 -9.42 16.46 10.95
N GLU A 574 -8.63 15.76 11.77
CA GLU A 574 -9.09 14.56 12.46
C GLU A 574 -10.31 14.83 13.36
N GLN A 575 -10.34 15.96 14.07
CA GLN A 575 -11.50 16.34 14.89
C GLN A 575 -12.73 16.71 14.05
N LEU A 576 -12.53 17.29 12.86
CA LEU A 576 -13.63 17.59 11.93
C LEU A 576 -14.22 16.33 11.29
N ILE A 577 -13.42 15.27 11.13
CA ILE A 577 -13.82 14.02 10.46
C ILE A 577 -14.39 13.00 11.45
N LYS A 578 -14.05 13.09 12.74
CA LYS A 578 -14.68 12.29 13.78
C LYS A 578 -16.20 12.54 13.74
N SER A 579 -16.95 11.56 13.21
CA SER A 579 -18.40 11.52 13.31
C SER A 579 -18.81 11.58 14.79
N ASN A 580 -19.98 12.13 15.11
CA ASN A 580 -20.53 12.19 16.48
C ASN A 580 -20.55 10.78 17.10
N GLN A 581 -19.49 10.40 17.82
CA GLN A 581 -19.38 9.15 18.57
C GLN A 581 -20.33 9.09 19.78
N GLN A 582 -21.23 10.07 19.96
CA GLN A 582 -22.14 10.14 21.10
C GLN A 582 -23.32 9.15 21.06
N ASN A 583 -23.43 8.29 20.04
CA ASN A 583 -24.52 7.30 19.96
C ASN A 583 -24.10 5.84 19.81
N THR A 584 -22.81 5.50 19.91
CA THR A 584 -22.39 4.09 19.92
C THR A 584 -22.23 3.61 21.35
N GLN A 585 -23.13 2.71 21.75
CA GLN A 585 -23.05 1.94 22.99
C GLN A 585 -21.65 1.34 23.17
N SER A 586 -21.21 1.21 24.42
CA SER A 586 -19.95 0.52 24.81
C SER A 586 -19.73 -0.78 23.99
N PRO A 587 -18.49 -1.12 23.60
CA PRO A 587 -18.19 -2.37 22.89
C PRO A 587 -18.81 -3.61 23.54
N VAL A 588 -18.90 -3.62 24.87
CA VAL A 588 -19.53 -4.68 25.68
C VAL A 588 -21.05 -4.70 25.50
N ALA A 589 -21.69 -3.55 25.35
CA ALA A 589 -23.13 -3.43 25.16
C ALA A 589 -23.57 -3.82 23.74
N VAL A 590 -22.76 -3.52 22.71
CA VAL A 590 -23.01 -4.00 21.33
C VAL A 590 -22.80 -5.51 21.22
N LEU A 591 -21.76 -6.06 21.87
CA LEU A 591 -21.55 -7.51 21.98
C LEU A 591 -22.72 -8.22 22.68
N LYS A 592 -23.22 -7.65 23.79
CA LYS A 592 -24.41 -8.17 24.49
C LYS A 592 -25.69 -8.08 23.65
N ALA A 593 -25.81 -7.06 22.82
CA ALA A 593 -26.97 -6.90 21.93
C ALA A 593 -26.95 -7.87 20.74
N MET A 594 -25.76 -8.19 20.21
CA MET A 594 -25.61 -9.14 19.09
C MET A 594 -25.64 -10.60 19.55
N TYR A 595 -25.25 -10.89 20.79
CA TYR A 595 -25.17 -12.24 21.35
C TYR A 595 -25.68 -12.28 22.81
N PRO A 596 -27.01 -12.33 23.02
CA PRO A 596 -27.61 -12.23 24.36
C PRO A 596 -27.27 -13.40 25.30
N SER A 597 -26.71 -14.50 24.78
CA SER A 597 -26.40 -15.73 25.52
C SER A 597 -25.02 -15.75 26.18
N LEU A 598 -24.19 -14.72 25.98
CA LEU A 598 -22.89 -14.59 26.65
C LEU A 598 -23.08 -13.91 28.03
N GLU A 599 -23.63 -14.66 28.99
CA GLU A 599 -23.50 -14.34 30.42
C GLU A 599 -22.38 -15.19 31.02
N GLY A 600 -21.20 -14.58 31.21
CA GLY A 600 -20.02 -15.20 31.80
C GLY A 600 -18.80 -14.31 31.71
#